data_AF-A0A0F4R6F8-F1
#
_entry.id   AF-A0A0F4R6F8-F1
#
_cell.length_a   1.000
_cell.length_b   1.000
_cell.length_c   1.000
_cell.angle_alpha   90.00
_cell.angle_beta   90.00
_cell.angle_gamma   90.00
#
_symmetry.space_group_name_H-M   'P 1'
#
loop_
_entity.id
_entity.type
_entity.pdbx_description
1 polymer ?
#
loop_
_entity_poly.entity_id
_entity_poly.type
_entity_poly.pdbx_seq_one_letter_code
_entity_poly.pdbx_strand_id
1 'polypeptide(L)'
;MKFLLLLTLLFNAGTLMAYELRITETNKTLAQWDEYVANSAALTRQDKAVMTNPNTGEVISINTPNAAVAQNGLYFSPIVNRRTGELKITIGNPDTQDIPLIKTVAEALGGIVTGEEGELY
;
A
#
# COMPACT_ATOMS: atom_id res chain seq x y z
N MET A 1 -44.70 -14.55 -4.67
CA MET A 1 -43.67 -15.55 -5.02
C MET A 1 -42.34 -15.08 -4.47
N LYS A 2 -41.72 -15.91 -3.63
CA LYS A 2 -40.39 -15.72 -3.03
C LYS A 2 -39.32 -15.92 -4.11
N PHE A 3 -38.33 -15.03 -4.18
CA PHE A 3 -36.95 -15.43 -4.45
C PHE A 3 -36.02 -14.58 -3.59
N LEU A 4 -35.62 -15.20 -2.48
CA LEU A 4 -34.58 -14.75 -1.58
C LEU A 4 -33.25 -15.09 -2.28
N LEU A 5 -32.51 -14.08 -2.75
CA LEU A 5 -31.11 -14.27 -3.16
C LEU A 5 -30.23 -13.73 -2.04
N LEU A 6 -30.01 -14.62 -1.08
CA LEU A 6 -28.99 -14.53 -0.06
C LEU A 6 -27.64 -14.59 -0.79
N LEU A 7 -26.96 -13.45 -0.98
CA LEU A 7 -25.60 -13.45 -1.49
C LEU A 7 -24.70 -13.97 -0.36
N THR A 8 -24.42 -15.27 -0.40
CA THR A 8 -23.43 -15.90 0.47
C THR A 8 -22.07 -15.30 0.14
N LEU A 9 -21.63 -14.37 0.98
CA LEU A 9 -20.21 -14.07 1.20
C LEU A 9 -19.57 -15.37 1.70
N LEU A 10 -19.09 -16.18 0.77
CA LEU A 10 -18.12 -17.24 1.06
C LEU A 10 -16.81 -16.55 1.43
N PHE A 11 -16.74 -16.09 2.68
CA PHE A 11 -15.47 -15.97 3.39
C PHE A 11 -14.90 -17.39 3.43
N ASN A 12 -13.98 -17.67 2.52
CA ASN A 12 -13.14 -18.84 2.64
C ASN A 12 -12.31 -18.59 3.91
N ALA A 13 -12.73 -19.21 5.01
CA ALA A 13 -12.04 -19.18 6.29
C ALA A 13 -10.77 -20.03 6.22
N GLY A 14 -9.84 -19.65 5.35
CA GLY A 14 -8.42 -19.73 5.68
C GLY A 14 -8.10 -18.38 6.33
N THR A 15 -7.47 -18.39 7.49
CA THR A 15 -6.90 -17.18 8.08
C THR A 15 -5.84 -16.62 7.13
N LEU A 16 -6.26 -15.87 6.14
CA LEU A 16 -5.44 -14.89 5.45
C LEU A 16 -5.17 -13.82 6.50
N MET A 17 -4.11 -14.03 7.29
CA MET A 17 -3.53 -12.99 8.12
C MET A 17 -3.22 -11.85 7.16
N ALA A 18 -4.02 -10.79 7.16
CA ALA A 18 -3.72 -9.59 6.40
C ALA A 18 -2.41 -9.05 7.00
N TYR A 19 -1.31 -9.11 6.25
CA TYR A 19 -0.06 -8.56 6.72
C TYR A 19 -0.20 -7.05 6.75
N GLU A 20 0.07 -6.42 7.88
CA GLU A 20 0.25 -4.98 7.91
C GLU A 20 1.75 -4.66 7.86
N LEU A 21 2.29 -4.54 6.64
CA LEU A 21 3.70 -4.23 6.45
C LEU A 21 3.93 -2.73 6.27
N ARG A 22 5.06 -2.27 6.80
CA ARG A 22 5.51 -0.89 6.75
C ARG A 22 7.01 -0.84 6.45
N ILE A 23 7.44 0.21 5.76
CA ILE A 23 8.84 0.58 5.66
C ILE A 23 9.12 1.69 6.67
N THR A 24 10.07 1.46 7.58
CA THR A 24 10.45 2.37 8.67
C THR A 24 11.95 2.67 8.62
N GLU A 25 12.41 3.61 9.45
CA GLU A 25 13.85 3.92 9.62
C GLU A 25 14.56 4.36 8.33
N THR A 26 13.82 4.88 7.35
CA THR A 26 14.38 5.25 6.03
C THR A 26 15.45 6.34 6.11
N ASN A 27 15.44 7.18 7.14
CA ASN A 27 16.19 8.45 7.18
C ASN A 27 15.95 9.32 5.92
N LYS A 28 14.79 9.15 5.26
CA LYS A 28 14.39 9.91 4.07
C LYS A 28 13.28 10.89 4.39
N THR A 29 13.20 11.93 3.58
CA THR A 29 12.13 12.91 3.57
C THR A 29 11.09 12.54 2.52
N LEU A 30 9.91 13.17 2.60
CA LEU A 30 8.86 13.02 1.58
C LEU A 30 9.35 13.43 0.18
N ALA A 31 10.18 14.47 0.07
CA ALA A 31 10.75 14.90 -1.21
C ALA A 31 11.70 13.85 -1.81
N GLN A 32 12.49 13.17 -0.98
CA GLN A 32 13.36 12.08 -1.43
C GLN A 32 12.56 10.83 -1.84
N TRP A 33 11.41 10.58 -1.18
CA TRP A 33 10.46 9.57 -1.64
C TRP A 33 9.88 9.93 -3.00
N ASP A 34 9.47 11.18 -3.21
CA ASP A 34 8.95 11.64 -4.50
C ASP A 34 9.97 11.48 -5.62
N GLU A 35 11.23 11.85 -5.36
CA GLU A 35 12.35 11.65 -6.29
C GLU A 35 12.60 10.17 -6.58
N TYR A 36 12.56 9.30 -5.56
CA TYR A 36 12.69 7.86 -5.74
C TYR A 36 11.58 7.31 -6.64
N VAL A 37 10.31 7.65 -6.39
CA VAL A 37 9.18 7.19 -7.20
C VAL A 37 9.29 7.69 -8.64
N ALA A 38 9.67 8.96 -8.85
CA ALA A 38 9.82 9.53 -10.18
C ALA A 38 10.88 8.82 -11.05
N ASN A 39 11.89 8.23 -10.42
CA ASN A 39 12.98 7.50 -11.08
C ASN A 39 12.86 5.97 -10.97
N SER A 40 11.77 5.46 -10.37
CA SER A 40 11.60 4.04 -10.12
C SER A 40 11.11 3.31 -11.37
N ALA A 41 11.73 2.18 -11.69
CA ALA A 41 11.19 1.24 -12.68
C ALA A 41 10.10 0.32 -12.11
N ALA A 42 9.99 0.24 -10.77
CA ALA A 42 9.07 -0.67 -10.09
C ALA A 42 7.79 0.02 -9.62
N LEU A 43 7.83 1.33 -9.37
CA LEU A 43 6.72 2.11 -8.81
C LEU A 43 6.27 3.20 -9.78
N THR A 44 4.97 3.46 -9.82
CA THR A 44 4.36 4.57 -10.55
C THR A 44 3.60 5.46 -9.58
N ARG A 45 3.71 6.78 -9.76
CA ARG A 45 2.98 7.77 -8.95
C ARG A 45 1.46 7.57 -9.07
N GLN A 46 0.77 7.54 -7.94
CA GLN A 46 -0.69 7.44 -7.86
C GLN A 46 -1.26 8.43 -6.85
N ASP A 47 -1.40 9.69 -7.26
CA ASP A 47 -1.93 10.75 -6.39
C ASP A 47 -3.46 10.69 -6.17
N LYS A 48 -4.14 9.78 -6.87
CA LYS A 48 -5.57 9.50 -6.71
C LYS A 48 -5.88 8.02 -6.85
N ALA A 49 -6.71 7.51 -5.93
CA ALA A 49 -7.45 6.28 -6.13
C ALA A 49 -8.79 6.62 -6.80
N VAL A 50 -9.14 5.89 -7.86
CA VAL A 50 -10.41 6.07 -8.59
C VAL A 50 -11.06 4.71 -8.74
N MET A 51 -12.33 4.63 -8.38
CA MET A 51 -13.14 3.43 -8.56
C MET A 51 -14.43 3.82 -9.27
N THR A 52 -14.76 3.08 -10.33
CA THR A 52 -16.00 3.26 -11.09
C THR A 52 -16.92 2.08 -10.81
N ASN A 53 -18.16 2.35 -10.41
CA ASN A 53 -19.19 1.33 -10.32
C ASN A 53 -19.56 0.88 -11.74
N PRO A 54 -19.33 -0.39 -12.13
CA PRO A 54 -19.58 -0.84 -13.50
C PRO A 54 -21.07 -0.87 -13.87
N ASN A 55 -21.96 -0.90 -12.88
CA ASN A 55 -23.41 -0.99 -13.11
C ASN A 55 -24.06 0.39 -13.25
N THR A 56 -23.56 1.40 -12.55
CA THR A 56 -24.15 2.76 -12.52
C THR A 56 -23.30 3.81 -13.22
N GLY A 57 -22.01 3.53 -13.47
CA GLY A 57 -21.05 4.51 -13.97
C GLY A 57 -20.61 5.55 -12.92
N GLU A 58 -21.08 5.43 -11.68
CA GLU A 58 -20.68 6.33 -10.60
C GLU A 58 -19.18 6.21 -10.30
N VAL A 59 -18.50 7.34 -10.17
CA VAL A 59 -17.07 7.42 -9.91
C VAL A 59 -16.83 7.92 -8.50
N ILE A 60 -16.15 7.12 -7.68
CA ILE A 60 -15.61 7.51 -6.38
C ILE A 60 -14.13 7.77 -6.57
N SER A 61 -13.65 8.94 -6.13
CA SER A 61 -12.23 9.27 -6.14
C SER A 61 -11.78 9.75 -4.77
N ILE A 62 -10.62 9.27 -4.35
CA ILE A 62 -9.96 9.67 -3.11
C ILE A 62 -8.59 10.22 -3.48
N ASN A 63 -8.27 11.40 -2.95
CA ASN A 63 -6.93 11.95 -3.08
C ASN A 63 -5.98 11.15 -2.20
N THR A 64 -4.89 10.69 -2.79
CA THR A 64 -3.88 9.88 -2.13
C THR A 64 -2.50 10.47 -2.39
N PRO A 65 -2.23 11.66 -1.82
CA PRO A 65 -1.07 12.44 -2.20
C PRO A 65 0.22 11.67 -1.94
N ASN A 66 1.12 11.73 -2.92
CA ASN A 66 2.44 11.13 -2.90
C ASN A 66 2.46 9.59 -2.88
N ALA A 67 1.32 8.93 -2.97
CA ALA A 67 1.32 7.49 -3.03
C ALA A 67 1.89 6.97 -4.35
N ALA A 68 2.31 5.71 -4.34
CA ALA A 68 2.79 5.01 -5.51
C ALA A 68 2.22 3.60 -5.56
N VAL A 69 2.18 3.03 -6.76
CA VAL A 69 1.67 1.69 -7.01
C VAL A 69 2.67 0.90 -7.83
N ALA A 70 2.85 -0.37 -7.49
CA ALA A 70 3.64 -1.29 -8.28
C ALA A 70 2.80 -1.93 -9.41
N GLN A 71 3.47 -2.58 -10.37
CA GLN A 71 2.79 -3.22 -11.50
C GLN A 71 1.78 -4.30 -11.08
N ASN A 72 2.02 -4.97 -9.95
CA ASN A 72 1.12 -5.97 -9.39
C ASN A 72 -0.05 -5.36 -8.59
N GLY A 73 -0.20 -4.03 -8.58
CA GLY A 73 -1.25 -3.32 -7.85
C GLY A 73 -0.93 -3.05 -6.37
N LEU A 74 0.25 -3.45 -5.89
CA LEU A 74 0.67 -3.19 -4.51
C LEU A 74 0.83 -1.70 -4.26
N TYR A 75 0.21 -1.22 -3.19
CA TYR A 75 0.08 0.20 -2.91
C TYR A 75 1.02 0.68 -1.81
N PHE A 76 1.75 1.77 -2.06
CA PHE A 76 2.72 2.37 -1.16
C PHE A 76 2.26 3.78 -0.79
N SER A 77 1.97 4.01 0.48
CA SER A 77 1.50 5.31 0.97
C SER A 77 2.50 5.91 1.95
N PRO A 78 3.19 7.01 1.61
CA PRO A 78 4.11 7.69 2.52
C PRO A 78 3.34 8.47 3.59
N ILE A 79 3.81 8.38 4.83
CA ILE A 79 3.30 9.08 6.00
C ILE A 79 4.48 9.72 6.72
N VAL A 80 4.42 11.03 6.94
CA VAL A 80 5.42 11.75 7.74
C VAL A 80 4.91 11.91 9.16
N ASN A 81 5.65 11.40 10.13
CA ASN A 81 5.38 11.66 11.54
C ASN A 81 5.66 13.14 11.84
N ARG A 82 4.63 13.90 12.19
CA ARG A 82 4.74 15.35 12.42
C ARG A 82 5.65 15.73 13.59
N ARG A 83 5.88 14.83 14.55
CA ARG A 83 6.71 15.07 15.74
C ARG A 83 8.18 14.80 15.48
N THR A 84 8.49 13.72 14.76
CA THR A 84 9.88 13.28 14.51
C THR A 84 10.39 13.70 13.14
N GLY A 85 9.51 14.06 12.21
CA GLY A 85 9.84 14.27 10.80
C GLY A 85 10.12 12.98 10.04
N GLU A 86 9.99 11.82 10.69
CA GLU A 86 10.32 10.53 10.10
C GLU A 86 9.32 10.14 9.02
N LEU A 87 9.85 9.71 7.87
CA LEU A 87 9.08 9.09 6.80
C LEU A 87 8.88 7.60 7.07
N LYS A 88 7.62 7.20 7.14
CA LYS A 88 7.15 5.82 7.14
C LYS A 88 6.37 5.56 5.86
N ILE A 89 6.45 4.37 5.29
CA ILE A 89 5.62 3.98 4.15
C ILE A 89 4.73 2.83 4.59
N THR A 90 3.41 3.01 4.51
CA THR A 90 2.45 1.93 4.76
C THR A 90 2.14 1.20 3.47
N ILE A 91 2.10 -0.13 3.52
CA ILE A 91 1.80 -0.97 2.37
C ILE A 91 0.34 -1.42 2.44
N GLY A 92 -0.42 -1.22 1.37
CA GLY A 92 -1.83 -1.60 1.31
C GLY A 92 -2.02 -3.09 1.02
N ASN A 93 -2.59 -3.82 1.98
CA ASN A 93 -2.93 -5.25 1.90
C ASN A 93 -1.87 -6.13 1.20
N PRO A 94 -0.59 -6.12 1.63
CA PRO A 94 0.44 -6.95 1.05
C PRO A 94 0.19 -8.45 1.29
N ASP A 95 0.57 -9.25 0.30
CA ASP A 95 0.70 -10.70 0.42
C ASP A 95 2.17 -11.10 0.69
N THR A 96 2.40 -12.34 1.14
CA THR A 96 3.76 -12.85 1.38
C THR A 96 4.65 -12.78 0.13
N GLN A 97 4.07 -12.91 -1.06
CA GLN A 97 4.77 -12.80 -2.34
C GLN A 97 5.29 -11.38 -2.64
N ASP A 98 4.76 -10.36 -1.97
CA ASP A 98 5.12 -8.95 -2.17
C ASP A 98 6.34 -8.54 -1.35
N ILE A 99 6.67 -9.28 -0.28
CA ILE A 99 7.76 -8.97 0.65
C ILE A 99 9.09 -8.68 -0.07
N PRO A 100 9.52 -9.47 -1.09
CA PRO A 100 10.77 -9.17 -1.81
C PRO A 100 10.78 -7.78 -2.46
N LEU A 101 9.67 -7.36 -3.08
CA LEU A 101 9.55 -6.03 -3.66
C LEU A 101 9.60 -4.95 -2.57
N ILE A 102 8.86 -5.15 -1.47
CA ILE A 102 8.84 -4.21 -0.34
C ILE A 102 10.24 -4.05 0.25
N LYS A 103 11.01 -5.14 0.37
CA LYS A 103 12.42 -5.11 0.79
C LYS A 103 13.31 -4.32 -0.16
N THR A 104 13.18 -4.53 -1.47
CA THR A 104 13.93 -3.75 -2.46
C THR A 104 13.65 -2.24 -2.33
N VAL A 105 12.38 -1.87 -2.11
CA VAL A 105 12.01 -0.46 -1.86
C VAL A 105 12.60 0.03 -0.54
N ALA A 106 12.53 -0.77 0.53
CA ALA A 106 13.09 -0.43 1.84
C ALA A 106 14.60 -0.19 1.76
N GLU A 107 15.34 -1.11 1.14
CA GLU A 107 16.79 -1.01 0.93
C GLU A 107 17.17 0.24 0.13
N ALA A 108 16.45 0.55 -0.96
CA ALA A 108 16.69 1.75 -1.76
C ALA A 108 16.49 3.05 -0.96
N LEU A 109 15.57 3.01 0.01
CA LEU A 109 15.34 4.12 0.92
C LEU A 109 16.26 4.09 2.15
N GLY A 110 17.03 3.02 2.37
CA GLY A 110 17.84 2.82 3.55
C GLY A 110 17.04 2.52 4.83
N GLY A 111 15.84 1.95 4.67
CA GLY A 111 14.95 1.54 5.76
C GLY A 111 14.84 0.02 5.90
N ILE A 112 13.91 -0.40 6.75
CA ILE A 112 13.61 -1.81 7.06
C ILE A 112 12.13 -2.10 6.88
N VAL A 113 11.79 -3.38 6.69
CA VAL A 113 10.40 -3.84 6.62
C VAL A 113 9.96 -4.34 7.99
N THR A 114 8.90 -3.74 8.53
CA THR A 114 8.33 -4.09 9.83
C THR A 114 6.85 -4.45 9.70
N GLY A 115 6.38 -5.36 10.56
CA GLY A 115 4.96 -5.65 10.71
C GLY A 115 4.24 -4.70 11.66
N GLU A 116 3.04 -5.10 12.07
CA GLU A 116 2.23 -4.31 13.02
C GLU A 116 2.88 -4.25 14.40
N GLU A 117 3.47 -5.35 14.86
CA GLU A 117 4.08 -5.51 16.18
C GLU A 117 5.56 -5.09 16.21
N GLY A 118 6.10 -4.64 15.07
CA GLY A 118 7.49 -4.22 14.92
C GLY A 118 8.45 -5.38 14.64
N GLU A 119 7.93 -6.56 14.37
CA GLU A 119 8.70 -7.70 13.91
C GLU A 119 9.31 -7.43 12.52
N LEU A 120 10.53 -7.91 12.30
CA LEU A 120 11.26 -7.73 11.06
C LEU A 120 10.85 -8.79 10.03
N TYR A 121 10.67 -8.36 8.78
CA TYR A 121 10.40 -9.26 7.65
C TYR A 121 11.60 -9.37 6.72
#